data_AF-A0A969WIJ2-F1
#
_entry.id   AF-A0A969WIJ2-F1
#
_cell.length_a   1.000
_cell.length_b   1.000
_cell.length_c   1.000
_cell.angle_alpha   90.00
_cell.angle_beta   90.00
_cell.angle_gamma   90.00
#
_symmetry.space_group_name_H-M   'P 1'
#
loop_
_entity.id
_entity.type
_entity.pdbx_description
1 polymer ?
#
loop_
_entity_poly.entity_id
_entity_poly.type
_entity_poly.pdbx_seq_one_letter_code
_entity_poly.pdbx_strand_id
1 'polypeptide(L)'
;MENIEQLVKDFESVARLAGVDISSGSITVGILKAPHTPPNSLLSGKMAVYVFLWGDVCLKVGKAGPKSQARYTSQHYNPNSSNSNLAKSILKHKTELGLPNLTDSTVGDWIKSNTDRLNFILDQNLGIPVLSLMEVFFQCRLRPRFEGFDSQK
;
A
#
# COMPACT_ATOMS: atom_id res chain seq x y z
N MET A 1 14.75 7.23 2.47
CA MET A 1 14.10 6.50 1.35
C MET A 1 14.76 5.13 1.17
N GLU A 2 14.04 4.06 1.48
CA GLU A 2 14.52 2.67 1.31
C GLU A 2 14.78 2.38 -0.18
N ASN A 3 15.82 1.58 -0.46
CA ASN A 3 16.13 1.17 -1.82
C ASN A 3 15.03 0.20 -2.30
N ILE A 4 14.12 0.70 -3.14
CA ILE A 4 12.97 -0.04 -3.68
C ILE A 4 13.42 -1.32 -4.40
N GLU A 5 14.53 -1.27 -5.13
CA GLU A 5 15.07 -2.46 -5.80
C GLU A 5 15.52 -3.51 -4.79
N GLN A 6 16.13 -3.08 -3.68
CA GLN A 6 16.51 -3.99 -2.60
C GLN A 6 15.29 -4.60 -1.91
N LEU A 7 14.22 -3.81 -1.71
CA LEU A 7 12.97 -4.30 -1.14
C LEU A 7 12.35 -5.41 -2.00
N VAL A 8 12.40 -5.27 -3.33
CA VAL A 8 11.95 -6.31 -4.28
C VAL A 8 12.85 -7.55 -4.21
N LYS A 9 14.18 -7.39 -4.24
CA LYS A 9 15.13 -8.51 -4.15
C LYS A 9 14.99 -9.31 -2.85
N ASP A 10 14.75 -8.61 -1.74
CA ASP A 10 14.52 -9.25 -0.46
C ASP A 10 13.21 -10.02 -0.44
N PHE A 11 12.15 -9.47 -1.04
CA PHE A 11 10.89 -10.19 -1.19
C PHE A 11 11.03 -11.43 -2.08
N GLU A 12 11.74 -11.34 -3.22
CA GLU A 12 12.04 -12.48 -4.08
C GLU A 12 12.76 -13.60 -3.30
N SER A 13 13.67 -13.22 -2.39
CA SER A 13 14.35 -14.17 -1.51
C SER A 13 13.39 -14.84 -0.51
N VAL A 14 12.46 -14.08 0.09
CA VAL A 14 11.42 -14.61 0.98
C VAL A 14 10.46 -15.54 0.23
N ALA A 15 10.03 -15.17 -0.98
CA ALA A 15 9.19 -16.00 -1.82
C ALA A 15 9.86 -17.35 -2.15
N ARG A 16 11.16 -17.31 -2.46
CA ARG A 16 11.95 -18.52 -2.72
C ARG A 16 12.02 -19.44 -1.50
N LEU A 17 12.18 -18.88 -0.29
CA LEU A 17 12.13 -19.66 0.96
C LEU A 17 10.76 -20.31 1.18
N ALA A 18 9.68 -19.70 0.68
CA ALA A 18 8.34 -20.25 0.71
C ALA A 18 8.06 -21.26 -0.44
N GLY A 19 9.07 -21.60 -1.25
CA GLY A 19 8.94 -22.53 -2.38
C GLY A 19 8.31 -21.91 -3.63
N VAL A 20 8.26 -20.58 -3.72
CA VAL A 20 7.73 -19.85 -4.89
C VAL A 20 8.89 -19.19 -5.63
N ASP A 21 9.10 -19.57 -6.88
CA ASP A 21 10.05 -18.90 -7.75
C ASP A 21 9.35 -17.74 -8.48
N ILE A 22 9.81 -16.52 -8.21
CA ILE A 22 9.35 -15.31 -8.89
C ILE A 22 10.46 -14.93 -9.86
N SER A 23 10.20 -15.06 -11.15
CA SER A 23 11.20 -14.68 -12.15
C SER A 23 11.53 -13.20 -12.04
N SER A 24 12.81 -12.88 -12.15
CA SER A 24 13.29 -11.51 -12.05
C SER A 24 12.55 -10.60 -13.04
N GLY A 25 12.12 -9.42 -12.57
CA GLY A 25 11.36 -8.46 -13.38
C GLY A 25 9.86 -8.74 -13.47
N SER A 26 9.35 -9.82 -12.85
CA SER A 26 7.90 -10.09 -12.78
C SER A 26 7.12 -9.11 -11.92
N ILE A 27 7.81 -8.43 -11.01
CA ILE A 27 7.24 -7.40 -10.15
C ILE A 27 7.46 -6.06 -10.81
N THR A 28 6.40 -5.44 -11.32
CA THR A 28 6.46 -4.07 -11.84
C THR A 28 6.27 -3.09 -10.69
N VAL A 29 7.20 -2.16 -10.52
CA VAL A 29 7.09 -1.11 -9.50
C VAL A 29 6.65 0.20 -10.14
N GLY A 30 5.52 0.73 -9.68
CA GLY A 30 5.03 2.07 -10.01
C GLY A 30 5.23 3.02 -8.84
N ILE A 31 5.87 4.16 -9.08
CA ILE A 31 6.08 5.21 -8.07
C ILE A 31 5.22 6.42 -8.43
N LEU A 32 4.34 6.82 -7.52
CA LEU A 32 3.56 8.04 -7.64
C LEU A 32 4.01 9.01 -6.54
N LYS A 33 4.73 10.07 -6.92
CA LYS A 33 5.22 11.06 -5.96
C LYS A 33 4.13 12.06 -5.59
N ALA A 34 4.17 12.59 -4.37
CA ALA A 34 3.34 13.73 -3.97
C ALA A 34 3.72 14.99 -4.78
N PRO A 35 2.76 15.76 -5.31
CA PRO A 35 1.34 15.45 -5.39
C PRO A 35 1.05 14.36 -6.44
N HIS A 36 0.23 13.36 -6.11
CA HIS A 36 -0.10 12.27 -7.04
C HIS A 36 -1.57 12.24 -7.48
N THR A 37 -1.77 11.63 -8.65
CA THR A 37 -3.11 11.21 -9.11
C THR A 37 -3.29 9.72 -8.79
N PRO A 38 -4.43 9.31 -8.19
CA PRO A 38 -4.70 7.89 -7.98
C PRO A 38 -4.72 7.09 -9.30
N PRO A 39 -4.33 5.80 -9.29
CA PRO A 39 -4.50 4.96 -10.46
C PRO A 39 -5.98 4.82 -10.84
N ASN A 40 -6.30 4.86 -12.13
CA ASN A 40 -7.67 4.71 -12.62
C ASN A 40 -8.14 3.24 -12.66
N SER A 41 -7.20 2.31 -12.80
CA SER A 41 -7.48 0.87 -12.80
C SER A 41 -6.24 0.07 -12.45
N LEU A 42 -6.44 -1.15 -11.95
CA LEU A 42 -5.44 -2.21 -11.98
C LEU A 42 -5.73 -3.08 -13.22
N LEU A 43 -4.72 -3.29 -14.06
CA LEU A 43 -4.86 -4.06 -15.30
C LEU A 43 -5.48 -5.44 -15.04
N SER A 44 -6.31 -5.91 -15.97
CA SER A 44 -6.86 -7.27 -15.90
C SER A 44 -5.72 -8.28 -15.86
N GLY A 45 -5.89 -9.35 -15.08
CA GLY A 45 -4.82 -10.32 -14.86
C GLY A 45 -3.75 -9.89 -13.85
N LYS A 46 -3.88 -8.72 -13.20
CA LYS A 46 -2.91 -8.23 -12.22
C LYS A 46 -3.47 -8.13 -10.80
N MET A 47 -2.55 -8.19 -9.85
CA MET A 47 -2.75 -7.92 -8.43
C MET A 47 -1.73 -6.87 -7.98
N ALA A 48 -1.94 -6.21 -6.85
CA ALA A 48 -0.99 -5.23 -6.36
C ALA A 48 -0.89 -5.19 -4.84
N VAL A 49 0.32 -5.00 -4.33
CA VAL A 49 0.56 -4.44 -2.99
C VAL A 49 0.92 -2.98 -3.15
N TYR A 50 0.34 -2.12 -2.34
CA TYR A 50 0.59 -0.69 -2.36
C TYR A 50 1.03 -0.19 -0.99
N VAL A 51 1.90 0.81 -1.02
CA VAL A 51 2.47 1.45 0.17
C VAL A 51 2.24 2.95 0.06
N PHE A 52 1.75 3.55 1.14
CA PHE A 52 1.66 5.01 1.26
C PHE A 52 2.73 5.52 2.23
N LEU A 53 3.54 6.47 1.77
CA LEU A 53 4.63 7.07 2.53
C LEU A 53 4.37 8.57 2.75
N TRP A 54 4.66 9.08 3.94
CA TRP A 54 4.68 10.52 4.22
C TRP A 54 6.08 10.89 4.72
N GLY A 55 6.87 11.52 3.84
CA GLY A 55 8.32 11.61 4.03
C GLY A 55 8.93 10.21 4.13
N ASP A 56 9.69 9.95 5.21
CA ASP A 56 10.26 8.62 5.49
C ASP A 56 9.34 7.70 6.31
N VAL A 57 8.12 8.13 6.64
CA VAL A 57 7.18 7.34 7.45
C VAL A 57 6.27 6.51 6.55
N CYS A 58 6.26 5.18 6.75
CA CYS A 58 5.25 4.32 6.16
C CYS A 58 3.91 4.47 6.92
N LEU A 59 2.88 4.97 6.24
CA LEU A 59 1.55 5.11 6.83
C LEU A 59 0.75 3.80 6.71
N LYS A 60 0.79 3.17 5.55
CA LYS A 60 -0.07 2.03 5.23
C LYS A 60 0.56 1.10 4.20
N VAL A 61 0.33 -0.20 4.38
CA VAL A 61 0.63 -1.26 3.40
C VAL A 61 -0.64 -2.08 3.22
N GLY A 62 -1.16 -2.15 1.99
CA GLY A 62 -2.35 -2.95 1.70
C GLY A 62 -2.27 -3.63 0.33
N LYS A 63 -3.15 -4.61 0.10
CA LYS A 63 -3.27 -5.31 -1.17
C LYS A 63 -4.61 -5.16 -1.88
N ALA A 64 -4.56 -5.30 -3.21
CA ALA A 64 -5.69 -5.46 -4.09
C ALA A 64 -5.52 -6.73 -4.94
N GLY A 65 -6.42 -7.70 -4.75
CA GLY A 65 -6.55 -8.86 -5.63
C GLY A 65 -7.47 -8.56 -6.84
N PRO A 66 -7.72 -9.56 -7.70
CA PRO A 66 -8.46 -9.37 -8.96
C PRO A 66 -9.89 -8.85 -8.78
N LYS A 67 -10.51 -9.16 -7.62
CA LYS A 67 -11.88 -8.75 -7.26
C LYS A 67 -11.93 -7.50 -6.36
N SER A 68 -10.83 -6.76 -6.22
CA SER A 68 -10.72 -5.66 -5.25
C SER A 68 -10.17 -4.36 -5.85
N GLN A 69 -10.55 -4.07 -7.09
CA GLN A 69 -10.13 -2.88 -7.86
C GLN A 69 -10.26 -1.56 -7.06
N ALA A 70 -11.36 -1.37 -6.35
CA ALA A 70 -11.59 -0.15 -5.58
C ALA A 70 -10.54 0.10 -4.48
N ARG A 71 -9.94 -0.96 -3.91
CA ARG A 71 -8.82 -0.83 -2.95
C ARG A 71 -7.60 -0.19 -3.60
N TYR A 72 -7.36 -0.49 -4.88
CA TYR A 72 -6.26 0.08 -5.63
C TYR A 72 -6.56 1.51 -6.09
N THR A 73 -7.78 1.81 -6.53
CA THR A 73 -8.07 3.06 -7.25
C THR A 73 -8.55 4.19 -6.34
N SER A 74 -9.53 3.95 -5.46
CA SER A 74 -10.30 5.04 -4.85
C SER A 74 -10.49 4.95 -3.33
N GLN A 75 -10.51 3.75 -2.74
CA GLN A 75 -10.91 3.59 -1.33
C GLN A 75 -10.02 4.38 -0.35
N HIS A 76 -8.73 4.51 -0.61
CA HIS A 76 -7.82 5.19 0.32
C HIS A 76 -8.07 6.69 0.46
N TYR A 77 -8.85 7.30 -0.45
CA TYR A 77 -9.07 8.75 -0.49
C TYR A 77 -10.45 9.17 0.04
N ASN A 78 -11.34 8.22 0.34
CA ASN A 78 -12.66 8.50 0.91
C ASN A 78 -12.82 7.76 2.24
N PRO A 79 -12.94 8.46 3.39
CA PRO A 79 -13.01 7.81 4.70
C PRO A 79 -14.21 6.87 4.86
N ASN A 80 -15.28 7.07 4.08
CA ASN A 80 -16.50 6.27 4.13
C ASN A 80 -16.50 5.05 3.21
N SER A 81 -15.42 4.81 2.46
CA SER A 81 -15.42 3.74 1.43
C SER A 81 -15.21 2.33 1.99
N SER A 82 -14.57 2.20 3.16
CA SER A 82 -14.29 0.92 3.84
C SER A 82 -13.78 1.15 5.25
N ASN A 83 -13.72 0.11 6.08
CA ASN A 83 -13.32 0.25 7.50
C ASN A 83 -11.81 0.41 7.74
N SER A 84 -10.95 0.01 6.79
CA SER A 84 -9.49 0.10 6.89
C SER A 84 -8.89 0.84 5.67
N ASN A 85 -9.46 2.01 5.36
CA ASN A 85 -8.87 2.91 4.38
C ASN A 85 -7.96 3.96 5.03
N LEU A 86 -7.05 4.53 4.24
CA LEU A 86 -6.01 5.44 4.74
C LEU A 86 -6.63 6.76 5.24
N ALA A 87 -7.60 7.32 4.53
CA ALA A 87 -8.32 8.53 4.93
C ALA A 87 -8.93 8.39 6.34
N LYS A 88 -9.62 7.28 6.60
CA LYS A 88 -10.22 7.00 7.91
C LYS A 88 -9.16 6.88 9.02
N SER A 89 -8.03 6.20 8.75
CA SER A 89 -6.92 6.10 9.70
C SER A 89 -6.28 7.47 10.00
N ILE A 90 -6.05 8.29 8.98
CA ILE A 90 -5.50 9.65 9.17
C ILE A 90 -6.43 10.49 10.03
N LEU A 91 -7.75 10.49 9.74
CA LEU A 91 -8.71 11.25 10.52
C LEU A 91 -8.77 10.80 11.98
N LYS A 92 -8.72 9.48 12.24
CA LYS A 92 -8.69 8.93 13.61
C LYS A 92 -7.48 9.44 14.40
N HIS A 93 -6.32 9.61 13.75
CA HIS A 93 -5.07 10.00 14.40
C HIS A 93 -4.61 11.44 14.06
N LYS A 94 -5.51 12.28 13.53
CA LYS A 94 -5.13 13.58 12.95
C LYS A 94 -4.44 14.52 13.93
N THR A 95 -4.81 14.50 15.20
CA THR A 95 -4.17 15.32 16.24
C THR A 95 -2.73 14.88 16.49
N GLU A 96 -2.48 13.57 16.60
CA GLU A 96 -1.12 13.02 16.77
C GLU A 96 -0.23 13.25 15.55
N LEU A 97 -0.83 13.39 14.37
CA LEU A 97 -0.14 13.69 13.11
C LEU A 97 0.11 15.20 12.93
N GLY A 98 -0.39 16.06 13.83
CA GLY A 98 -0.29 17.52 13.66
C GLY A 98 -1.22 18.08 12.58
N LEU A 99 -2.33 17.39 12.29
CA LEU A 99 -3.31 17.70 11.24
C LEU A 99 -4.73 17.96 11.80
N PRO A 100 -4.91 18.76 12.88
CA PRO A 100 -6.18 18.84 13.61
C PRO A 100 -7.36 19.31 12.73
N ASN A 101 -7.05 20.12 11.70
CA ASN A 101 -8.04 20.74 10.81
C ASN A 101 -8.49 19.83 9.65
N LEU A 102 -7.95 18.62 9.51
CA LEU A 102 -8.44 17.68 8.49
C LEU A 102 -9.86 17.21 8.79
N THR A 103 -10.64 17.12 7.72
CA THR A 103 -12.04 16.72 7.69
C THR A 103 -12.26 15.61 6.66
N ASP A 104 -13.41 14.96 6.72
CA ASP A 104 -13.84 13.96 5.73
C ASP A 104 -13.78 14.49 4.28
N SER A 105 -14.08 15.77 4.09
CA SER A 105 -14.07 16.41 2.77
C SER A 105 -12.68 16.80 2.27
N THR A 106 -11.67 16.90 3.15
CA THR A 106 -10.33 17.42 2.80
C THR A 106 -9.24 16.37 2.86
N VAL A 107 -9.44 15.27 3.61
CA VAL A 107 -8.42 14.24 3.80
C VAL A 107 -7.99 13.56 2.50
N GLY A 108 -8.91 13.36 1.55
CA GLY A 108 -8.60 12.75 0.26
C GLY A 108 -7.58 13.57 -0.55
N ASP A 109 -7.74 14.88 -0.57
CA ASP A 109 -6.84 15.79 -1.28
C ASP A 109 -5.53 16.02 -0.51
N TRP A 110 -5.58 15.95 0.82
CA TRP A 110 -4.38 15.94 1.64
C TRP A 110 -3.51 14.72 1.32
N ILE A 111 -4.09 13.51 1.23
CA ILE A 111 -3.34 12.29 0.88
C ILE A 111 -2.67 12.45 -0.47
N LYS A 112 -3.41 12.89 -1.49
CA LYS A 112 -2.86 13.12 -2.84
C LYS A 112 -1.71 14.13 -2.83
N SER A 113 -1.83 15.19 -2.05
CA SER A 113 -0.85 16.28 -2.04
C SER A 113 0.40 16.00 -1.20
N ASN A 114 0.34 15.06 -0.26
CA ASN A 114 1.38 14.91 0.77
C ASN A 114 1.99 13.51 0.87
N THR A 115 1.45 12.50 0.20
CA THR A 115 1.96 11.13 0.31
C THR A 115 2.52 10.61 -0.99
N ASP A 116 3.66 9.95 -0.93
CA ASP A 116 4.11 9.11 -2.03
C ASP A 116 3.35 7.78 -1.98
N ARG A 117 3.09 7.21 -3.15
CA ARG A 117 2.50 5.88 -3.27
C ARG A 117 3.38 4.98 -4.13
N LEU A 118 3.80 3.85 -3.56
CA LEU A 118 4.48 2.77 -4.27
C LEU A 118 3.45 1.70 -4.60
N ASN A 119 3.47 1.18 -5.82
CA ASN A 119 2.63 0.08 -6.27
C ASN A 119 3.53 -1.05 -6.78
N PHE A 120 3.43 -2.22 -6.17
CA PHE A 120 4.13 -3.44 -6.56
C PHE A 120 3.12 -4.35 -7.24
N ILE A 121 3.19 -4.42 -8.56
CA ILE A 121 2.20 -5.07 -9.42
C ILE A 121 2.72 -6.46 -9.78
N LEU A 122 1.85 -7.45 -9.57
CA LEU A 122 2.11 -8.89 -9.73
C LEU A 122 1.14 -9.47 -10.76
N ASP A 123 1.55 -10.56 -11.41
CA ASP A 123 0.62 -11.38 -12.18
C ASP A 123 -0.34 -12.17 -11.27
N GLN A 124 -1.62 -12.24 -11.64
CA GLN A 124 -2.61 -12.96 -10.84
C GLN A 124 -2.31 -14.47 -10.74
N ASN A 125 -1.56 -15.04 -11.70
CA ASN A 125 -1.21 -16.45 -11.72
C ASN A 125 -0.24 -16.84 -10.59
N LEU A 126 0.45 -15.86 -9.97
CA LEU A 126 1.23 -16.08 -8.75
C LEU A 126 0.33 -16.39 -7.53
N GLY A 127 -0.97 -16.06 -7.61
CA GLY A 127 -1.97 -16.42 -6.62
C GLY A 127 -2.03 -15.50 -5.40
N ILE A 128 -3.16 -15.59 -4.69
CA ILE A 128 -3.45 -14.83 -3.47
C ILE A 128 -2.45 -15.11 -2.33
N PRO A 129 -1.91 -16.34 -2.15
CA PRO A 129 -0.89 -16.59 -1.13
C PRO A 129 0.36 -15.72 -1.32
N VAL A 130 0.89 -15.61 -2.55
CA VAL A 130 2.07 -14.77 -2.85
C VAL A 130 1.78 -13.29 -2.63
N LEU A 131 0.61 -12.82 -3.07
CA LEU A 131 0.16 -11.45 -2.80
C LEU A 131 0.11 -11.15 -1.30
N SER A 132 -0.38 -12.11 -0.52
CA SER A 132 -0.49 -11.97 0.94
C SER A 132 0.87 -12.03 1.63
N LEU A 133 1.77 -12.90 1.15
CA LEU A 133 3.14 -12.97 1.61
C LEU A 133 3.86 -11.63 1.40
N MET A 134 3.70 -10.99 0.23
CA MET A 134 4.28 -9.68 -0.06
C MET A 134 3.74 -8.60 0.87
N GLU A 135 2.43 -8.54 1.07
CA GLU A 135 1.79 -7.58 1.98
C GLU A 135 2.35 -7.70 3.40
N VAL A 136 2.39 -8.92 3.94
CA VAL A 136 2.91 -9.17 5.30
C VAL A 136 4.42 -8.89 5.39
N PHE A 137 5.19 -9.30 4.38
CA PHE A 137 6.62 -9.00 4.31
C PHE A 137 6.88 -7.49 4.37
N PHE A 138 6.16 -6.69 3.57
CA PHE A 138 6.27 -5.24 3.61
C PHE A 138 5.76 -4.64 4.92
N GLN A 139 4.73 -5.21 5.54
CA GLN A 139 4.31 -4.76 6.88
C GLN A 139 5.42 -4.98 7.92
N CYS A 140 6.07 -6.15 7.93
CA CYS A 140 7.20 -6.43 8.81
C CYS A 140 8.38 -5.50 8.53
N ARG A 141 8.70 -5.28 7.26
CA ARG A 141 9.85 -4.47 6.85
C ARG A 141 9.66 -2.98 7.09
N LEU A 142 8.54 -2.44 6.64
CA LEU A 142 8.26 -1.01 6.60
C LEU A 142 7.59 -0.49 7.86
N ARG A 143 7.05 -1.39 8.71
CA ARG A 143 6.38 -1.08 9.98
C ARG A 143 5.35 0.05 9.83
N PRO A 144 4.33 -0.13 8.96
CA PRO A 144 3.34 0.92 8.72
C PRO A 144 2.61 1.33 9.99
N ARG A 145 2.43 2.64 10.17
CA ARG A 145 1.77 3.20 11.36
C ARG A 145 0.36 2.64 11.60
N PHE A 146 -0.39 2.42 10.53
CA PHE A 146 -1.83 2.11 10.59
C PHE A 146 -2.22 0.66 10.28
N GLU A 147 -1.27 -0.29 10.23
CA GLU A 147 -1.62 -1.72 10.14
C GLU A 147 -1.58 -2.40 11.51
N GLY A 148 -2.36 -3.48 11.65
CA GLY A 148 -2.56 -4.21 12.90
C GLY A 148 -3.51 -3.49 13.86
N PHE A 149 -4.24 -4.26 14.67
CA PHE A 149 -4.95 -3.71 15.81
C PHE A 149 -3.95 -3.35 16.92
N ASP A 150 -4.26 -2.36 17.76
CA ASP A 150 -3.40 -2.02 18.91
C ASP A 150 -3.19 -3.22 19.86
N SER A 151 -4.13 -4.16 19.90
CA SER A 151 -4.02 -5.41 20.65
C SER A 151 -3.07 -6.46 20.06
N GLN A 152 -2.53 -6.21 18.85
CA GLN A 152 -1.66 -7.13 18.11
C GLN A 152 -0.24 -6.57 17.91
N LYS A 153 0.04 -5.40 18.49
CA LYS A 153 1.32 -4.71 18.41
C LYS A 153 2.14 -4.90 19.67
#